data_AF-A0A0J1H0B0-F1
#
_entry.id   AF-A0A0J1H0B0-F1
#
_cell.length_a   1.000
_cell.length_b   1.000
_cell.length_c   1.000
_cell.angle_alpha   90.00
_cell.angle_beta   90.00
_cell.angle_gamma   90.00
#
_symmetry.space_group_name_H-M   'P 1'
#
loop_
_entity.id
_entity.type
_entity.pdbx_description
1 polymer ?
#
loop_
_entity_poly.entity_id
_entity_poly.type
_entity_poly.pdbx_seq_one_letter_code
_entity_poly.pdbx_strand_id
1 'polypeptide(L)'
;MSFVRTRESFVPLKDYSEEEDYYSQGFEKTGVVSVWIGLLDDAWNSEDIDVLQDLCGVGYYDLSNQESECFDYQLVPISKLLGNLSYSGSFSSEVMKVAESKALQEARWAVQQYDFAYNPSKVRRSIASDPKFIGVFSYEI
;
A
#
# COMPACT_ATOMS: atom_id res chain seq x y z
N MET A 1 31.22 -24.79 25.28
CA MET A 1 30.74 -24.07 24.08
C MET A 1 29.64 -23.11 24.51
N SER A 2 29.93 -21.81 24.54
CA SER A 2 28.91 -20.79 24.81
C SER A 2 28.27 -20.37 23.49
N PHE A 3 26.96 -20.59 23.36
CA PHE A 3 26.17 -20.12 22.23
C PHE A 3 25.79 -18.67 22.52
N VAL A 4 26.51 -17.72 21.90
CA VAL A 4 26.11 -16.31 21.91
C VAL A 4 24.99 -16.17 20.90
N ARG A 5 23.74 -16.05 21.37
CA ARG A 5 22.64 -15.55 20.54
C ARG A 5 23.00 -14.11 20.15
N THR A 6 23.37 -13.93 18.89
CA THR A 6 23.48 -12.61 18.28
C THR A 6 22.12 -11.93 18.40
N ARG A 7 22.10 -10.74 18.99
CA ARG A 7 20.91 -9.91 19.15
C ARG A 7 20.27 -9.69 17.79
N GLU A 8 18.97 -9.95 17.68
CA GLU A 8 18.14 -9.36 16.63
C GLU A 8 18.32 -7.85 16.72
N SER A 9 18.90 -7.26 15.67
CA SER A 9 19.02 -5.83 15.53
C SER A 9 17.62 -5.28 15.30
N PHE A 10 17.03 -4.70 16.34
CA PHE A 10 15.89 -3.79 16.23
C PHE A 10 16.32 -2.65 15.31
N VAL A 11 15.90 -2.69 14.04
CA VAL A 11 16.03 -1.56 13.13
C VAL A 11 14.75 -0.75 13.33
N PRO A 12 14.80 0.42 14.01
CA PRO A 12 13.61 1.23 14.16
C PRO A 12 13.10 1.61 12.77
N LEU A 13 11.76 1.60 12.61
CA LEU A 13 11.08 2.19 11.45
C LEU A 13 11.75 3.53 11.11
N LYS A 14 12.08 3.70 9.83
CA LYS A 14 12.77 4.90 9.38
C LYS A 14 11.86 6.10 9.61
N ASP A 15 12.35 7.08 10.37
CA ASP A 15 11.63 8.33 10.58
C ASP A 15 11.83 9.25 9.36
N TYR A 16 10.73 9.53 8.65
CA TYR A 16 10.70 10.41 7.49
C TYR A 16 10.26 11.84 7.82
N SER A 17 9.95 12.16 9.09
CA SER A 17 9.32 13.45 9.47
C SER A 17 10.16 14.69 9.18
N GLU A 18 11.48 14.53 9.06
CA GLU A 18 12.44 15.60 8.73
C GLU A 18 12.62 15.81 7.22
N GLU A 19 12.04 14.95 6.37
CA GLU A 19 12.14 15.06 4.90
C GLU A 19 11.21 16.16 4.38
N GLU A 20 11.67 16.97 3.41
CA GLU A 20 10.88 18.07 2.84
C GLU A 20 9.53 17.63 2.26
N ASP A 21 9.46 16.39 1.77
CA ASP A 21 8.26 15.85 1.13
C ASP A 21 7.26 15.23 2.11
N TYR A 22 7.56 15.19 3.41
CA TYR A 22 6.72 14.53 4.40
C TYR A 22 5.29 15.11 4.45
N TYR A 23 5.14 16.43 4.59
CA TYR A 23 3.82 17.10 4.63
C TYR A 23 3.45 17.85 3.33
N SER A 24 4.32 17.89 2.32
CA SER A 24 4.17 18.80 1.17
C SER A 24 3.61 18.14 -0.10
N GLN A 25 3.34 16.83 -0.07
CA GLN A 25 2.81 16.10 -1.24
C GLN A 25 1.35 16.44 -1.55
N GLY A 26 0.54 16.79 -0.53
CA GLY A 26 -0.86 17.19 -0.70
C GLY A 26 -1.68 16.10 -1.40
N PHE A 27 -1.72 14.93 -0.77
CA PHE A 27 -2.49 13.77 -1.24
C PHE A 27 -3.86 13.69 -0.59
N GLU A 28 -4.10 14.40 0.51
CA GLU A 28 -5.35 14.45 1.24
C GLU A 28 -6.49 14.92 0.32
N LYS A 29 -7.50 14.06 0.15
CA LYS A 29 -8.67 14.35 -0.68
C LYS A 29 -9.85 13.50 -0.25
N THR A 30 -10.85 14.13 0.34
CA THR A 30 -12.04 13.42 0.82
C THR A 30 -12.82 12.72 -0.31
N GLY A 31 -13.35 11.53 0.00
CA GLY A 31 -14.25 10.78 -0.87
C GLY A 31 -13.55 10.01 -1.99
N VAL A 32 -12.22 9.86 -1.91
CA VAL A 32 -11.47 8.99 -2.81
C VAL A 32 -10.55 8.04 -2.05
N VAL A 33 -10.29 6.88 -2.65
CA VAL A 33 -9.40 5.84 -2.13
C VAL A 33 -8.30 5.57 -3.14
N SER A 34 -7.06 5.51 -2.66
CA SER A 34 -5.92 5.04 -3.45
C SER A 34 -5.70 3.55 -3.18
N VAL A 35 -5.49 2.76 -4.24
CA VAL A 35 -5.37 1.29 -4.14
C VAL A 35 -4.05 0.80 -4.72
N TRP A 36 -3.39 -0.08 -3.98
CA TRP A 36 -2.18 -0.79 -4.37
C TRP A 36 -2.36 -2.29 -4.16
N ILE A 37 -1.69 -3.09 -4.99
CA ILE A 37 -1.64 -4.54 -4.85
C ILE A 37 -0.20 -5.04 -4.95
N GLY A 38 0.14 -6.05 -4.17
CA GLY A 38 1.45 -6.71 -4.29
C GLY A 38 1.39 -8.08 -4.92
N LEU A 39 2.47 -8.39 -5.64
CA LEU A 39 2.59 -9.59 -6.47
C LEU A 39 3.71 -10.50 -5.98
N LEU A 40 4.74 -9.94 -5.33
CA LEU A 40 5.94 -10.67 -4.95
C LEU A 40 5.76 -11.40 -3.61
N ASP A 41 6.40 -12.57 -3.50
CA ASP A 41 6.36 -13.46 -2.32
C ASP A 41 7.25 -12.97 -1.17
N ASP A 42 8.12 -12.01 -1.44
CA ASP A 42 9.24 -11.60 -0.58
C ASP A 42 9.22 -10.10 -0.20
N ALA A 43 8.26 -9.32 -0.70
CA ALA A 43 8.25 -7.88 -0.52
C ALA A 43 7.93 -7.40 0.91
N TRP A 44 7.59 -8.31 1.84
CA TRP A 44 7.07 -8.00 3.19
C TRP A 44 7.72 -8.81 4.32
N ASN A 45 8.89 -9.41 4.10
CA ASN A 45 9.50 -10.31 5.09
C ASN A 45 10.06 -9.62 6.35
N SER A 46 9.72 -8.36 6.62
CA SER A 46 10.02 -7.69 7.88
C SER A 46 8.82 -6.87 8.34
N GLU A 47 8.42 -7.06 9.60
CA GLU A 47 7.41 -6.25 10.32
C GLU A 47 7.78 -4.75 10.36
N ASP A 48 8.99 -4.39 9.92
CA ASP A 48 9.58 -3.06 9.94
C ASP A 48 9.46 -2.29 8.60
N ILE A 49 8.63 -2.72 7.65
CA ILE A 49 8.39 -2.00 6.39
C ILE A 49 7.05 -1.27 6.44
N ASP A 50 7.08 0.06 6.31
CA ASP A 50 5.91 0.87 6.00
C ASP A 50 5.75 0.91 4.48
N VAL A 51 4.74 0.23 3.95
CA VAL A 51 4.58 0.12 2.49
C VAL A 51 4.28 1.42 1.78
N LEU A 52 3.59 2.35 2.42
CA LEU A 52 3.33 3.63 1.78
C LEU A 52 4.59 4.51 1.83
N GLN A 53 5.30 4.56 2.96
CA GLN A 53 6.51 5.39 3.09
C GLN A 53 7.73 4.80 2.40
N ASP A 54 8.04 3.52 2.66
CA ASP A 54 9.26 2.86 2.19
C ASP A 54 9.16 2.42 0.73
N LEU A 55 7.99 1.95 0.29
CA LEU A 55 7.82 1.37 -1.05
C LEU A 55 7.13 2.32 -2.03
N CYS A 56 6.23 3.18 -1.54
CA CYS A 56 5.47 4.11 -2.39
C CYS A 56 5.96 5.57 -2.28
N GLY A 57 6.93 5.87 -1.43
CA GLY A 57 7.46 7.22 -1.26
C GLY A 57 6.42 8.24 -0.76
N VAL A 58 5.40 7.77 -0.04
CA VAL A 58 4.43 8.62 0.66
C VAL A 58 5.12 9.27 1.86
N GLY A 59 4.93 10.57 2.03
CA GLY A 59 5.44 11.35 3.15
C GLY A 59 4.61 11.06 4.39
N TYR A 60 3.37 11.51 4.34
CA TYR A 60 2.42 11.41 5.43
C TYR A 60 1.10 10.81 4.93
N TYR A 61 0.47 10.04 5.80
CA TYR A 61 -0.90 9.56 5.66
C TYR A 61 -1.47 9.24 7.06
N ASP A 62 -2.79 9.27 7.20
CA ASP A 62 -3.46 8.86 8.44
C ASP A 62 -3.61 7.33 8.46
N LEU A 63 -2.90 6.67 9.38
CA LEU A 63 -2.99 5.22 9.57
C LEU A 63 -4.41 4.75 9.89
N SER A 64 -5.25 5.59 10.50
CA SER A 64 -6.66 5.27 10.79
C SER A 64 -7.49 5.08 9.52
N ASN A 65 -7.02 5.63 8.40
CA ASN A 65 -7.66 5.56 7.09
C ASN A 65 -7.01 4.50 6.18
N GLN A 66 -6.13 3.66 6.71
CA GLN A 66 -5.51 2.58 5.97
C GLN A 66 -6.23 1.26 6.22
N GLU A 67 -6.47 0.49 5.17
CA GLU A 67 -6.90 -0.90 5.26
C GLU A 67 -6.05 -1.77 4.34
N SER A 68 -5.85 -3.02 4.74
CA SER A 68 -5.14 -4.02 3.93
C SER A 68 -5.77 -5.39 4.10
N GLU A 69 -5.65 -6.23 3.07
CA GLU A 69 -6.09 -7.62 3.11
C GLU A 69 -5.02 -8.54 2.51
N CYS A 70 -4.83 -9.72 3.10
CA CYS A 70 -3.98 -10.78 2.59
C CYS A 70 -4.48 -12.16 3.04
N PHE A 71 -4.37 -13.18 2.19
CA PHE A 71 -4.75 -14.56 2.52
C PHE A 71 -3.52 -15.45 2.58
N ASP A 72 -2.76 -15.36 3.69
CA ASP A 72 -1.48 -16.06 3.87
C ASP A 72 -0.51 -15.83 2.70
N TYR A 73 -0.54 -14.61 2.13
CA TYR A 73 0.23 -14.21 0.94
C TYR A 73 0.01 -15.10 -0.29
N GLN A 74 -1.02 -15.93 -0.33
CA GLN A 74 -1.35 -16.73 -1.50
C GLN A 74 -1.77 -15.82 -2.65
N LEU A 75 -1.37 -16.20 -3.87
CA LEU A 75 -1.87 -15.53 -5.05
C LEU A 75 -3.36 -15.85 -5.20
N VAL A 76 -4.20 -14.82 -5.08
CA VAL A 76 -5.65 -14.93 -5.14
C VAL A 76 -6.24 -13.88 -6.08
N PRO A 77 -7.47 -14.07 -6.58
CA PRO A 77 -8.14 -13.03 -7.38
C PRO A 77 -8.20 -11.70 -6.63
N ILE A 78 -7.88 -10.60 -7.32
CA ILE A 78 -7.90 -9.25 -6.72
C ILE A 78 -9.28 -8.93 -6.14
N SER A 79 -10.36 -9.38 -6.80
CA SER A 79 -11.73 -9.22 -6.31
C SER A 79 -11.97 -9.84 -4.93
N LYS A 80 -11.26 -10.93 -4.60
CA LYS A 80 -11.36 -11.59 -3.29
C LYS A 80 -10.72 -10.74 -2.19
N LEU A 81 -9.58 -10.12 -2.47
CA LEU A 81 -8.91 -9.19 -1.54
C LEU A 81 -9.81 -7.97 -1.28
N LEU A 82 -10.32 -7.34 -2.34
CA LEU A 82 -11.16 -6.16 -2.22
C LEU A 82 -12.48 -6.42 -1.50
N GLY A 83 -13.05 -7.63 -1.64
CA GLY A 83 -14.36 -7.97 -1.06
C GLY A 83 -14.41 -7.89 0.47
N ASN A 84 -13.26 -7.91 1.15
CA ASN A 84 -13.17 -7.81 2.61
C ASN A 84 -12.85 -6.38 3.09
N LEU A 85 -12.51 -5.48 2.16
CA LEU A 85 -12.18 -4.10 2.46
C LEU A 85 -13.44 -3.25 2.53
N SER A 86 -13.43 -2.22 3.39
CA SER A 86 -14.58 -1.34 3.58
C SER A 86 -14.94 -0.63 2.27
N TYR A 87 -16.22 -0.27 2.11
CA TYR A 87 -16.74 0.49 0.97
C TYR A 87 -16.44 -0.08 -0.43
N SER A 88 -15.87 -1.28 -0.54
CA SER A 88 -15.42 -1.89 -1.79
C SER A 88 -16.54 -2.07 -2.82
N GLY A 89 -17.79 -2.16 -2.37
CA GLY A 89 -18.97 -2.14 -3.24
C GLY A 89 -19.09 -0.91 -4.14
N SER A 90 -18.47 0.23 -3.75
CA SER A 90 -18.53 1.49 -4.49
C SER A 90 -17.41 1.69 -5.52
N PHE A 91 -16.30 0.94 -5.42
CA PHE A 91 -15.11 1.15 -6.28
C PHE A 91 -14.47 -0.12 -6.86
N SER A 92 -14.81 -1.30 -6.36
CA SER A 92 -14.14 -2.56 -6.77
C SER A 92 -14.28 -2.85 -8.26
N SER A 93 -15.41 -2.49 -8.90
CA SER A 93 -15.60 -2.69 -10.34
C SER A 93 -14.58 -1.88 -11.14
N GLU A 94 -14.36 -0.62 -10.78
CA GLU A 94 -13.41 0.28 -11.41
C GLU A 94 -11.98 -0.18 -11.16
N VAL A 95 -11.65 -0.61 -9.93
CA VAL A 95 -10.34 -1.20 -9.61
C VAL A 95 -10.06 -2.40 -10.51
N MET A 96 -11.03 -3.32 -10.65
CA MET A 96 -10.88 -4.51 -11.48
C MET A 96 -10.68 -4.18 -12.96
N LYS A 97 -11.43 -3.22 -13.50
CA LYS A 97 -11.25 -2.75 -14.90
C LYS A 97 -9.83 -2.20 -15.12
N VAL A 98 -9.32 -1.42 -14.17
CA VAL A 98 -7.95 -0.85 -14.28
C VAL A 98 -6.90 -1.95 -14.09
N ALA A 99 -7.08 -2.88 -13.17
CA ALA A 99 -6.19 -4.03 -12.98
C ALA A 99 -6.12 -4.89 -14.26
N GLU A 100 -7.26 -5.19 -14.87
CA GLU A 100 -7.33 -5.94 -16.13
C GLU A 100 -6.60 -5.21 -17.26
N SER A 101 -6.76 -3.88 -17.37
CA SER A 101 -6.02 -3.07 -18.36
C SER A 101 -4.49 -3.10 -18.18
N LYS A 102 -4.02 -3.48 -16.98
CA LYS A 102 -2.61 -3.67 -16.63
C LYS A 102 -2.18 -5.15 -16.69
N ALA A 103 -3.04 -6.04 -17.19
CA ALA A 103 -2.88 -7.50 -17.19
C ALA A 103 -2.67 -8.09 -15.78
N LEU A 104 -3.33 -7.51 -14.77
CA LEU A 104 -3.32 -7.96 -13.38
C LEU A 104 -4.69 -8.54 -13.02
N GLN A 105 -4.72 -9.83 -12.67
CA GLN A 105 -5.95 -10.53 -12.28
C GLN A 105 -5.89 -11.05 -10.84
N GLU A 106 -4.68 -11.35 -10.38
CA GLU A 106 -4.42 -11.91 -9.06
C GLU A 106 -3.35 -11.10 -8.35
N ALA A 107 -3.40 -11.12 -7.02
CA ALA A 107 -2.44 -10.48 -6.14
C ALA A 107 -2.34 -11.27 -4.84
N ARG A 108 -1.28 -11.02 -4.07
CA ARG A 108 -1.06 -11.68 -2.77
C ARG A 108 -1.67 -10.91 -1.62
N TRP A 109 -1.71 -9.59 -1.78
CA TRP A 109 -2.25 -8.66 -0.79
C TRP A 109 -2.67 -7.37 -1.49
N ALA A 110 -3.55 -6.63 -0.84
CA ALA A 110 -3.96 -5.28 -1.25
C ALA A 110 -3.82 -4.34 -0.06
N VAL A 111 -3.44 -3.10 -0.32
CA VAL A 111 -3.52 -2.00 0.65
C VAL A 111 -4.24 -0.84 -0.01
N GLN A 112 -5.03 -0.14 0.78
CA GLN A 112 -5.74 1.05 0.34
C GLN A 112 -5.70 2.13 1.40
N GLN A 113 -5.73 3.37 0.92
CA GLN A 113 -5.72 4.56 1.76
C GLN A 113 -6.92 5.43 1.40
N TYR A 114 -7.83 5.63 2.36
CA TYR A 114 -8.99 6.50 2.19
C TYR A 114 -8.64 7.96 2.38
N ASP A 115 -9.51 8.81 1.83
CA ASP A 115 -9.38 10.25 1.76
C ASP A 115 -8.02 10.68 1.20
N PHE A 116 -7.53 9.92 0.22
CA PHE A 116 -6.16 10.01 -0.27
C PHE A 116 -6.09 9.78 -1.77
N ALA A 117 -5.57 10.78 -2.49
CA ALA A 117 -5.38 10.81 -3.92
C ALA A 117 -3.89 10.74 -4.27
N TYR A 118 -3.31 9.54 -4.14
CA TYR A 118 -1.93 9.31 -4.48
C TYR A 118 -1.62 9.72 -5.92
N ASN A 119 -0.52 10.46 -6.09
CA ASN A 119 -0.04 10.84 -7.40
C ASN A 119 1.47 10.61 -7.46
N PRO A 120 1.95 9.59 -8.20
CA PRO A 120 3.38 9.25 -8.26
C PRO A 120 4.23 10.38 -8.87
N SER A 121 3.65 11.31 -9.63
CA SER A 121 4.39 12.47 -10.16
C SER A 121 4.80 13.48 -9.09
N LYS A 122 4.21 13.41 -7.89
CA LYS A 122 4.58 14.25 -6.74
C LYS A 122 5.61 13.60 -5.82
N VAL A 123 5.91 12.31 -6.02
CA VAL A 123 6.86 11.57 -5.20
C VAL A 123 8.28 11.85 -5.69
N ARG A 124 9.16 12.25 -4.77
CA ARG A 124 10.58 12.51 -5.06
C ARG A 124 11.48 11.31 -4.75
N ARG A 125 11.04 10.45 -3.84
CA ARG A 125 11.73 9.22 -3.43
C ARG A 125 11.59 8.12 -4.49
N SER A 126 12.45 7.10 -4.37
CA SER A 126 12.33 5.91 -5.21
C SER A 126 11.03 5.17 -4.89
N ILE A 127 10.24 4.89 -5.93
CA ILE A 127 9.06 4.02 -5.82
C ILE A 127 9.51 2.61 -6.19
N ALA A 128 9.21 1.64 -5.33
CA ALA A 128 9.50 0.24 -5.56
C ALA A 128 8.69 -0.31 -6.75
N SER A 129 9.18 -1.39 -7.38
CA SER A 129 8.45 -2.04 -8.46
C SER A 129 7.22 -2.83 -7.99
N ASP A 130 7.17 -3.17 -6.71
CA ASP A 130 6.04 -3.79 -6.01
C ASP A 130 5.88 -3.08 -4.66
N PRO A 131 4.66 -2.67 -4.25
CA PRO A 131 3.39 -2.90 -4.93
C PRO A 131 3.16 -2.15 -6.24
N LYS A 132 2.18 -2.62 -7.00
CA LYS A 132 1.61 -1.91 -8.14
C LYS A 132 0.53 -0.93 -7.67
N PHE A 133 0.71 0.35 -8.00
CA PHE A 133 -0.36 1.33 -7.89
C PHE A 133 -1.42 1.10 -8.97
N ILE A 134 -2.66 0.85 -8.53
CA ILE A 134 -3.79 0.59 -9.42
C ILE A 134 -4.44 1.90 -9.82
N GLY A 135 -4.78 2.76 -8.86
CA GLY A 135 -5.35 4.07 -9.14
C GLY A 135 -6.00 4.73 -7.93
N VAL A 136 -6.66 5.85 -8.22
CA VAL A 136 -7.51 6.59 -7.28
C VAL A 136 -8.95 6.46 -7.73
N PHE A 137 -9.84 6.10 -6.82
CA PHE A 137 -11.24 5.81 -7.12
C PHE A 137 -12.15 6.56 -6.15
N SER A 138 -13.32 7.00 -6.60
CA SER A 138 -14.34 7.50 -5.67
C SER A 138 -14.87 6.35 -4.82
N TYR A 139 -15.17 6.60 -3.56
CA TYR A 139 -15.88 5.64 -2.72
C TYR A 139 -17.09 6.28 -2.05
N GLU A 140 -18.06 5.44 -1.66
CA GLU A 140 -19.28 5.83 -0.97
C GLU A 140 -19.42 5.02 0.32
N ILE A 141 -19.91 5.67 1.39
CA ILE A 141 -20.10 5.10 2.73
C ILE A 141 -21.42 4.34 2.84
#